data_AF-A0AAU2EBR5-F1
#
_entry.id   AF-A0AAU2EBR5-F1
#
_cell.length_a   1.000
_cell.length_b   1.000
_cell.length_c   1.000
_cell.angle_alpha   90.00
_cell.angle_beta   90.00
_cell.angle_gamma   90.00
#
_symmetry.space_group_name_H-M   'P 1'
#
loop_
_entity.id
_entity.type
_entity.pdbx_description
1 polymer ?
#
loop_
_entity_poly.entity_id
_entity_poly.type
_entity_poly.pdbx_seq_one_letter_code
_entity_poly.pdbx_strand_id
1 'polypeptide(L)'
;MTPTLDLTTRLLLGLALILGLSRGAGRIAVRLGQPPVLAEVATGIALGPTLFGRLLPDWHHRLFGPDALTVFNGLAQLGVAVYAFEIGATLARPHRDGPQAPPTRSPLPLATVSLLVPAAAGLLLTPWLHGTGANGSPAAFAVFVACAFGVTAVPVLARILQDRGLDATPVGRLSLTAASIGDGACWCLLALALWLSGRIELGNLLLGLLAVGGAAFAARHRAARDRTVRDRTVREPRRSRVAREWGVVPLLGAICLAAAVSSALGLHALFGGLVLGLLLPAADPGADRPGAPGGAAGLGVVAAALLPCFFLGTGQQVDLGTSVTAPGFVGRLLVVLLVMTASKLLVCALAGRWYGFGRRDALRLGVLMNTKGLTEIVVLAAGHQAGIIGRELFECLLLAALLTTLAAGPALALLDRAERSGRRGRRPERAAVR
;
A
#
# COMPACT_ATOMS: atom_id res chain seq x y z
N MET A 1 -14.96 43.08 -0.61
CA MET A 1 -15.44 41.90 -1.36
C MET A 1 -14.24 41.27 -2.04
N THR A 2 -13.62 40.26 -1.43
CA THR A 2 -12.56 39.51 -2.11
C THR A 2 -13.20 38.67 -3.23
N PRO A 3 -12.70 38.72 -4.47
CA PRO A 3 -13.29 38.00 -5.58
C PRO A 3 -13.37 36.50 -5.25
N THR A 4 -14.56 35.92 -5.44
CA THR A 4 -14.75 34.48 -5.34
C THR A 4 -13.93 33.85 -6.47
N LEU A 5 -12.87 33.10 -6.11
CA LEU A 5 -12.13 32.31 -7.09
C LEU A 5 -13.14 31.41 -7.82
N ASP A 6 -13.08 31.36 -9.14
CA ASP A 6 -13.85 30.39 -9.93
C ASP A 6 -13.32 28.97 -9.70
N LEU A 7 -14.10 27.95 -10.05
CA LEU A 7 -13.75 26.55 -9.79
C LEU A 7 -12.41 26.16 -10.43
N THR A 8 -12.13 26.60 -11.65
CA THR A 8 -10.88 26.27 -12.35
C THR A 8 -9.68 26.83 -11.59
N THR A 9 -9.74 28.10 -11.18
CA THR A 9 -8.68 28.73 -10.40
C THR A 9 -8.46 28.02 -9.06
N ARG A 10 -9.54 27.64 -8.36
CA ARG A 10 -9.45 26.86 -7.10
C ARG A 10 -8.74 25.53 -7.32
N LEU A 11 -9.10 24.80 -8.38
CA LEU A 11 -8.52 23.50 -8.69
C LEU A 11 -7.04 23.60 -9.05
N LEU A 12 -6.66 24.57 -9.90
CA LEU A 12 -5.27 24.76 -10.31
C LEU A 12 -4.38 25.19 -9.15
N LEU A 13 -4.84 26.14 -8.32
CA LEU A 13 -4.11 26.57 -7.13
C LEU A 13 -4.05 25.46 -6.08
N GLY A 14 -5.15 24.76 -5.84
CA GLY A 14 -5.21 23.62 -4.92
C GLY A 14 -4.26 22.51 -5.37
N LEU A 15 -4.28 22.13 -6.65
CA LEU A 15 -3.38 21.11 -7.20
C LEU A 15 -1.91 21.54 -7.09
N ALA A 16 -1.58 22.80 -7.44
CA ALA A 16 -0.23 23.33 -7.29
C ALA A 16 0.25 23.29 -5.84
N LEU A 17 -0.62 23.66 -4.89
CA LEU A 17 -0.34 23.62 -3.45
C LEU A 17 -0.10 22.19 -2.97
N ILE A 18 -1.01 21.27 -3.27
CA ILE A 18 -0.92 19.86 -2.87
C ILE A 18 0.37 19.24 -3.40
N LEU A 19 0.65 19.39 -4.71
CA LEU A 19 1.83 18.82 -5.36
C LEU A 19 3.12 19.45 -4.83
N GLY A 20 3.15 20.78 -4.71
CA GLY A 20 4.31 21.51 -4.21
C GLY A 20 4.67 21.11 -2.78
N LEU A 21 3.69 21.10 -1.88
CA LEU A 21 3.90 20.71 -0.48
C LEU A 21 4.25 19.23 -0.34
N SER A 22 3.54 18.34 -1.05
CA SER A 22 3.80 16.89 -0.99
C SER A 22 5.22 16.55 -1.47
N ARG A 23 5.66 17.16 -2.58
CA ARG A 23 7.03 17.01 -3.11
C ARG A 23 8.08 17.61 -2.18
N GLY A 24 7.80 18.78 -1.60
CA GLY A 24 8.68 19.44 -0.64
C GLY A 24 8.88 18.60 0.62
N ALA A 25 7.77 18.19 1.25
CA ALA A 25 7.77 17.36 2.44
C ALA A 25 8.39 15.97 2.18
N GLY A 26 8.12 15.36 1.02
CA GLY A 26 8.73 14.11 0.60
C GLY A 26 10.27 14.19 0.51
N ARG A 27 10.83 15.29 -0.03
CA ARG A 27 12.28 15.50 -0.06
C ARG A 27 12.88 15.60 1.35
N ILE A 28 12.17 16.25 2.28
CA ILE A 28 12.58 16.35 3.68
C ILE A 28 12.55 14.96 4.33
N ALA A 29 11.47 14.19 4.12
CA ALA A 29 11.34 12.83 4.65
C ALA A 29 12.48 11.91 4.19
N VAL A 30 12.84 11.95 2.91
CA VAL A 30 13.97 11.15 2.39
C VAL A 30 15.27 11.51 3.08
N ARG A 31 15.54 12.80 3.35
CA ARG A 31 16.73 13.24 4.11
C ARG A 31 16.71 12.72 5.54
N LEU A 32 15.54 12.53 6.13
CA LEU A 32 15.34 11.93 7.46
C LEU A 32 15.33 10.39 7.43
N GLY A 33 15.57 9.77 6.27
CA GLY A 33 15.56 8.31 6.10
C GLY A 33 14.16 7.69 6.12
N GLN A 34 13.13 8.49 5.84
CA GLN A 34 11.72 8.11 5.81
C GLN A 34 11.19 8.03 4.37
N PRO A 35 10.23 7.12 4.08
CA PRO A 35 9.61 7.04 2.76
C PRO A 35 8.83 8.33 2.40
N PRO A 36 8.92 8.83 1.14
CA PRO A 36 8.21 10.06 0.72
C PRO A 36 6.70 10.02 0.99
N VAL A 37 6.08 8.87 0.72
CA VAL A 37 4.63 8.65 0.90
C VAL A 37 4.15 9.04 2.29
N LEU A 38 4.94 8.82 3.35
CA LEU A 38 4.57 9.20 4.71
C LEU A 38 4.36 10.72 4.83
N ALA A 39 5.24 11.49 4.19
CA ALA A 39 5.12 12.94 4.15
C ALA A 39 3.97 13.40 3.25
N GLU A 40 3.63 12.66 2.19
CA GLU A 40 2.45 12.96 1.37
C GLU A 40 1.15 12.78 2.17
N VAL A 41 1.03 11.70 2.98
CA VAL A 41 -0.11 11.53 3.89
C VAL A 41 -0.17 12.63 4.94
N ALA A 42 0.96 12.91 5.60
CA ALA A 42 1.04 13.96 6.60
C ALA A 42 0.69 15.34 6.01
N THR A 43 1.10 15.61 4.77
CA THR A 43 0.74 16.82 4.03
C THR A 43 -0.76 16.88 3.76
N GLY A 44 -1.37 15.76 3.36
CA GLY A 44 -2.83 15.67 3.18
C GLY A 44 -3.60 16.00 4.47
N ILE A 45 -3.19 15.41 5.60
CA ILE A 45 -3.76 15.69 6.94
C ILE A 45 -3.55 17.16 7.31
N ALA A 46 -2.36 17.71 7.07
CA ALA A 46 -2.04 19.11 7.35
C ALA A 46 -2.86 20.08 6.48
N LEU A 47 -3.17 19.73 5.24
CA LEU A 47 -4.06 20.49 4.35
C LEU A 47 -5.56 20.32 4.69
N GLY A 48 -5.88 19.39 5.58
CA GLY A 48 -7.22 19.15 6.10
C GLY A 48 -7.61 20.07 7.27
N PRO A 49 -8.74 19.75 7.94
CA PRO A 49 -9.22 20.45 9.13
C PRO A 49 -8.21 20.45 10.28
N THR A 50 -7.33 19.45 10.35
CA THR A 50 -6.37 19.29 11.45
C THR A 50 -5.42 20.48 11.61
N LEU A 51 -4.97 21.11 10.51
CA LEU A 51 -4.02 22.24 10.56
C LEU A 51 -4.47 23.41 9.68
N PHE A 52 -4.51 23.26 8.35
CA PHE A 52 -4.82 24.37 7.45
C PHE A 52 -6.23 24.91 7.66
N GLY A 53 -7.23 24.02 7.81
CA GLY A 53 -8.61 24.42 8.10
C GLY A 53 -8.80 25.14 9.44
N ARG A 54 -7.87 24.97 10.40
CA ARG A 54 -7.90 25.67 11.70
C ARG A 54 -7.12 26.97 11.69
N LEU A 55 -5.95 26.99 11.05
CA LEU A 55 -5.08 28.17 11.01
C LEU A 55 -5.62 29.24 10.06
N LEU A 56 -6.17 28.84 8.92
CA LEU A 56 -6.64 29.72 7.85
C LEU A 56 -7.97 29.22 7.26
N PRO A 57 -9.07 29.20 8.06
CA PRO A 57 -10.35 28.61 7.66
C PRO A 57 -10.94 29.22 6.38
N ASP A 58 -10.83 30.55 6.21
CA ASP A 58 -11.34 31.23 5.02
C ASP A 58 -10.62 30.79 3.74
N TRP A 59 -9.29 30.62 3.80
CA TRP A 59 -8.50 30.17 2.65
C TRP A 59 -8.70 28.69 2.37
N HIS A 60 -8.83 27.87 3.42
CA HIS A 60 -9.15 26.47 3.29
C HIS A 60 -10.50 26.28 2.59
N HIS A 61 -11.57 26.97 3.03
CA HIS A 61 -12.88 26.90 2.39
C HIS A 61 -12.87 27.43 0.94
N ARG A 62 -12.07 28.47 0.66
CA ARG A 62 -11.91 29.00 -0.71
C ARG A 62 -11.24 28.00 -1.65
N LEU A 63 -10.21 27.29 -1.22
CA LEU A 63 -9.45 26.36 -2.06
C LEU A 63 -10.07 24.95 -2.10
N PHE A 64 -10.61 24.49 -0.98
CA PHE A 64 -11.09 23.12 -0.76
C PHE A 64 -12.58 23.08 -0.42
N GLY A 65 -13.38 23.92 -1.10
CA GLY A 65 -14.83 23.85 -1.02
C GLY A 65 -15.40 22.52 -1.59
N PRO A 66 -16.68 22.20 -1.34
CA PRO A 66 -17.29 20.91 -1.70
C PRO A 66 -17.15 20.52 -3.17
N ASP A 67 -17.35 21.47 -4.08
CA ASP A 67 -17.25 21.23 -5.53
C ASP A 67 -15.81 20.88 -5.94
N ALA A 68 -14.83 21.60 -5.39
CA ALA A 68 -13.42 21.34 -5.65
C ALA A 68 -12.99 19.98 -5.09
N LEU A 69 -13.42 19.64 -3.87
CA LEU A 69 -13.15 18.34 -3.25
C LEU A 69 -13.77 17.18 -4.03
N THR A 70 -14.94 17.38 -4.65
CA THR A 70 -15.56 16.39 -5.52
C THR A 70 -14.66 16.06 -6.71
N VAL A 71 -14.08 17.07 -7.36
CA VAL A 71 -13.13 16.88 -8.47
C VAL A 71 -11.82 16.24 -7.98
N PHE A 72 -11.26 16.69 -6.86
CA PHE A 72 -10.06 16.08 -6.28
C PHE A 72 -10.27 14.62 -5.92
N ASN A 73 -11.45 14.25 -5.42
CA ASN A 73 -11.79 12.85 -5.15
C ASN A 73 -11.88 12.04 -6.46
N GLY A 74 -12.45 12.59 -7.54
CA GLY A 74 -12.41 11.94 -8.85
C GLY A 74 -10.99 11.68 -9.35
N LEU A 75 -10.10 12.67 -9.23
CA LEU A 75 -8.67 12.53 -9.56
C LEU A 75 -7.97 11.49 -8.66
N ALA A 76 -8.31 11.47 -7.37
CA ALA A 76 -7.80 10.51 -6.41
C ALA A 76 -8.17 9.07 -6.80
N GLN A 77 -9.43 8.83 -7.18
CA GLN A 77 -9.89 7.50 -7.62
C GLN A 77 -9.13 7.02 -8.85
N LEU A 78 -8.86 7.90 -9.82
CA LEU A 78 -8.02 7.58 -10.97
C LEU A 78 -6.60 7.21 -10.55
N GLY A 79 -5.98 8.01 -9.66
CA GLY A 79 -4.64 7.72 -9.14
C GLY A 79 -4.55 6.36 -8.43
N VAL A 80 -5.55 6.03 -7.60
CA VAL A 80 -5.66 4.74 -6.91
C VAL A 80 -5.88 3.58 -7.91
N ALA A 81 -6.66 3.77 -8.96
CA ALA A 81 -6.87 2.76 -10.00
C ALA A 81 -5.58 2.46 -10.79
N VAL A 82 -4.83 3.50 -11.18
CA VAL A 82 -3.51 3.35 -11.84
C VAL A 82 -2.53 2.64 -10.91
N TYR A 83 -2.51 3.02 -9.63
CA TYR A 83 -1.71 2.35 -8.61
C TYR A 83 -2.06 0.87 -8.44
N ALA A 84 -3.35 0.53 -8.39
CA ALA A 84 -3.80 -0.85 -8.30
C ALA A 84 -3.41 -1.68 -9.54
N PHE A 85 -3.42 -1.07 -10.72
CA PHE A 85 -2.90 -1.67 -11.94
C PHE A 85 -1.41 -2.01 -11.83
N GLU A 86 -0.57 -1.11 -11.31
CA GLU A 86 0.86 -1.39 -11.12
C GLU A 86 1.09 -2.56 -10.16
N ILE A 87 0.27 -2.69 -9.11
CA ILE A 87 0.31 -3.83 -8.19
C ILE A 87 -0.06 -5.12 -8.94
N GLY A 88 -1.16 -5.14 -9.68
CA GLY A 88 -1.59 -6.31 -10.45
C GLY A 88 -0.54 -6.72 -11.48
N ALA A 89 0.02 -5.74 -12.18
CA ALA A 89 1.08 -5.94 -13.16
C ALA A 89 2.35 -6.51 -12.52
N THR A 90 2.69 -6.08 -11.30
CA THR A 90 3.82 -6.61 -10.53
C THR A 90 3.56 -8.05 -10.07
N LEU A 91 2.35 -8.36 -9.59
CA LEU A 91 1.92 -9.70 -9.17
C LEU A 91 1.91 -10.71 -10.32
N ALA A 92 1.59 -10.26 -11.54
CA ALA A 92 1.59 -11.10 -12.73
C ALA A 92 3.00 -11.43 -13.26
N ARG A 93 4.06 -10.79 -12.74
CA ARG A 93 5.43 -11.06 -13.18
C ARG A 93 5.87 -12.45 -12.71
N PRO A 94 6.45 -13.27 -13.60
CA PRO A 94 7.04 -14.54 -13.19
C PRO A 94 8.18 -14.28 -12.20
N HIS A 95 8.17 -14.93 -11.03
CA HIS A 95 9.35 -15.00 -10.17
C HIS A 95 10.52 -15.53 -10.99
N ARG A 96 11.54 -14.68 -11.15
CA ARG A 96 12.83 -15.09 -11.70
C ARG A 96 13.69 -15.56 -10.55
N ASP A 97 13.68 -16.87 -10.33
CA ASP A 97 14.74 -17.49 -9.57
C ASP A 97 16.01 -17.36 -10.42
N GLY A 98 16.91 -16.45 -10.04
CA GLY A 98 18.24 -16.42 -10.63
C GLY A 98 18.95 -17.74 -10.33
N PRO A 99 19.93 -18.16 -11.15
CA PRO A 99 20.68 -19.41 -10.95
C PRO A 99 21.46 -19.50 -9.61
N GLN A 100 21.48 -18.42 -8.82
CA GLN A 100 22.10 -18.33 -7.49
C GLN A 100 21.10 -17.97 -6.37
N ALA A 101 19.78 -17.96 -6.65
CA ALA A 101 18.81 -17.82 -5.58
C ALA A 101 18.85 -19.10 -4.72
N PRO A 102 19.09 -19.02 -3.39
CA PRO A 102 18.83 -20.18 -2.54
C PRO A 102 17.39 -20.62 -2.79
N PRO A 103 17.05 -21.92 -2.67
CA PRO A 103 15.67 -22.38 -2.79
C PRO A 103 14.86 -21.69 -1.68
N THR A 104 14.29 -20.53 -1.98
CA THR A 104 13.38 -19.87 -1.06
C THR A 104 12.15 -20.75 -1.08
N ARG A 105 11.90 -21.42 0.06
CA ARG A 105 10.62 -22.08 0.32
C ARG A 105 9.48 -21.14 -0.11
N SER A 106 8.35 -21.72 -0.49
CA SER A 106 7.16 -20.98 -0.92
C SER A 106 6.91 -19.72 -0.07
N PRO A 107 6.57 -18.57 -0.66
CA PRO A 107 6.20 -17.35 0.09
C PRO A 107 4.83 -17.47 0.78
N LEU A 108 4.03 -18.50 0.43
CA LEU A 108 2.66 -18.66 0.92
C LEU A 108 2.57 -18.76 2.45
N PRO A 109 3.36 -19.59 3.16
CA PRO A 109 3.33 -19.63 4.62
C PRO A 109 3.54 -18.25 5.25
N LEU A 110 4.53 -17.48 4.79
CA LEU A 110 4.75 -16.11 5.29
C LEU A 110 3.54 -15.21 5.01
N ALA A 111 3.01 -15.22 3.79
CA ALA A 111 1.83 -14.43 3.42
C ALA A 111 0.62 -14.78 4.32
N THR A 112 0.36 -16.07 4.52
CA THR A 112 -0.74 -16.57 5.34
C THR A 112 -0.58 -16.16 6.81
N VAL A 113 0.56 -16.44 7.45
CA VAL A 113 0.73 -16.12 8.87
C VAL A 113 0.82 -14.62 9.14
N SER A 114 1.42 -13.86 8.21
CA SER A 114 1.49 -12.40 8.31
C SER A 114 0.12 -11.73 8.12
N LEU A 115 -0.84 -12.40 7.49
CA LEU A 115 -2.23 -11.93 7.39
C LEU A 115 -3.06 -12.40 8.59
N LEU A 116 -3.10 -13.72 8.84
CA LEU A 116 -4.04 -14.34 9.76
C LEU A 116 -3.75 -14.04 11.24
N VAL A 117 -2.47 -13.97 11.65
CA VAL A 117 -2.15 -13.73 13.07
C VAL A 117 -2.49 -12.30 13.52
N PRO A 118 -2.11 -11.25 12.79
CA PRO A 118 -2.57 -9.90 13.10
C PRO A 118 -4.08 -9.73 12.95
N ALA A 119 -4.69 -10.36 11.93
CA ALA A 119 -6.14 -10.38 11.77
C ALA A 119 -6.84 -10.97 13.00
N ALA A 120 -6.37 -12.11 13.50
CA ALA A 120 -6.88 -12.71 14.73
C ALA A 120 -6.68 -11.79 15.95
N ALA A 121 -5.52 -11.13 16.06
CA ALA A 121 -5.27 -10.16 17.14
C ALA A 121 -6.25 -8.96 17.06
N GLY A 122 -6.55 -8.46 15.87
CA GLY A 122 -7.56 -7.43 15.65
C GLY A 122 -8.98 -7.92 15.98
N LEU A 123 -9.33 -9.15 15.60
CA LEU A 123 -10.61 -9.77 15.96
C LEU A 123 -10.80 -9.87 17.47
N LEU A 124 -9.75 -10.23 18.21
CA LEU A 124 -9.80 -10.27 19.68
C LEU A 124 -10.01 -8.88 20.29
N LEU A 125 -9.52 -7.82 19.65
CA LEU A 125 -9.77 -6.44 20.07
C LEU A 125 -11.15 -5.90 19.64
N THR A 126 -11.83 -6.58 18.73
CA THR A 126 -13.08 -6.09 18.12
C THR A 126 -14.16 -5.76 19.15
N PRO A 127 -14.46 -6.58 20.17
CA PRO A 127 -15.48 -6.22 21.18
C PRO A 127 -15.17 -4.92 21.92
N TRP A 128 -13.88 -4.66 22.18
CA TRP A 128 -13.43 -3.45 22.85
C TRP A 128 -13.48 -2.22 21.92
N LEU A 129 -13.15 -2.40 20.65
CA LEU A 129 -13.20 -1.34 19.63
C LEU A 129 -14.63 -1.03 19.17
N HIS A 130 -15.56 -1.98 19.29
CA HIS A 130 -16.94 -1.83 18.82
C HIS A 130 -17.67 -0.71 19.58
N GLY A 131 -17.41 -0.58 20.89
CA GLY A 131 -18.00 0.46 21.74
C GLY A 131 -17.52 1.89 21.44
N THR A 132 -16.55 2.06 20.54
CA THR A 132 -15.90 3.37 20.28
C THR A 132 -16.11 3.85 18.84
N GLY A 133 -17.17 3.38 18.20
CA GLY A 133 -17.58 3.83 16.86
C GLY A 133 -17.63 2.73 15.80
N ALA A 134 -17.99 1.49 16.15
CA ALA A 134 -18.51 0.58 15.14
C ALA A 134 -19.87 1.08 14.66
N ASN A 135 -20.04 1.12 13.35
CA ASN A 135 -21.31 1.46 12.72
C ASN A 135 -21.74 0.27 11.86
N GLY A 136 -23.03 -0.07 11.91
CA GLY A 136 -23.60 -1.14 11.08
C GLY A 136 -23.34 -2.55 11.59
N SER A 137 -23.07 -3.49 10.67
CA SER A 137 -23.02 -4.93 10.93
C SER A 137 -21.79 -5.33 11.77
N PRO A 138 -21.96 -6.01 12.92
CA PRO A 138 -20.84 -6.51 13.72
C PRO A 138 -19.89 -7.44 12.94
N ALA A 139 -20.45 -8.22 12.00
CA ALA A 139 -19.67 -9.09 11.14
C ALA A 139 -18.84 -8.27 10.13
N ALA A 140 -19.41 -7.24 9.52
CA ALA A 140 -18.67 -6.33 8.64
C ALA A 140 -17.53 -5.64 9.38
N PHE A 141 -17.81 -5.16 10.60
CA PHE A 141 -16.82 -4.54 11.47
C PHE A 141 -15.68 -5.50 11.84
N ALA A 142 -15.99 -6.73 12.25
CA ALA A 142 -14.99 -7.73 12.58
C ALA A 142 -14.07 -8.07 11.40
N VAL A 143 -14.65 -8.33 10.21
CA VAL A 143 -13.87 -8.61 8.99
C VAL A 143 -13.03 -7.40 8.58
N PHE A 144 -13.57 -6.20 8.76
CA PHE A 144 -12.86 -4.96 8.47
C PHE A 144 -11.65 -4.77 9.41
N VAL A 145 -11.82 -4.94 10.72
CA VAL A 145 -10.72 -4.83 11.70
C VAL A 145 -9.66 -5.92 11.43
N ALA A 146 -10.08 -7.13 11.09
CA ALA A 146 -9.18 -8.21 10.66
C ALA A 146 -8.33 -7.79 9.44
N CYS A 147 -8.96 -7.17 8.44
CA CYS A 147 -8.28 -6.65 7.25
C CYS A 147 -7.28 -5.54 7.60
N ALA A 148 -7.68 -4.55 8.39
CA ALA A 148 -6.84 -3.41 8.79
C ALA A 148 -5.60 -3.86 9.59
N PHE A 149 -5.73 -4.84 10.47
CA PHE A 149 -4.57 -5.39 11.19
C PHE A 149 -3.68 -6.24 10.28
N GLY A 150 -4.27 -6.95 9.31
CA GLY A 150 -3.60 -7.90 8.43
C GLY A 150 -2.81 -7.30 7.27
N VAL A 151 -3.14 -6.10 6.80
CA VAL A 151 -2.56 -5.55 5.55
C VAL A 151 -1.10 -5.07 5.69
N THR A 152 -0.32 -5.16 4.60
CA THR A 152 1.07 -4.71 4.52
C THR A 152 1.27 -3.95 3.21
N ALA A 153 1.58 -2.66 3.27
CA ALA A 153 1.64 -1.84 2.07
C ALA A 153 2.88 -2.17 1.20
N VAL A 154 2.64 -2.90 0.11
CA VAL A 154 3.69 -3.35 -0.84
C VAL A 154 4.57 -2.20 -1.34
N PRO A 155 4.06 -1.02 -1.72
CA PRO A 155 4.92 -0.02 -2.36
C PRO A 155 5.79 0.76 -1.38
N VAL A 156 5.32 0.91 -0.15
CA VAL A 156 6.15 1.44 0.95
C VAL A 156 7.28 0.48 1.26
N LEU A 157 6.96 -0.81 1.36
CA LEU A 157 7.94 -1.88 1.51
C LEU A 157 8.95 -1.89 0.35
N ALA A 158 8.48 -1.91 -0.89
CA ALA A 158 9.32 -1.93 -2.10
C ALA A 158 10.28 -0.74 -2.12
N ARG A 159 9.79 0.45 -1.76
CA ARG A 159 10.61 1.65 -1.68
C ARG A 159 11.66 1.54 -0.58
N ILE A 160 11.28 1.10 0.63
CA ILE A 160 12.22 0.86 1.73
C ILE A 160 13.30 -0.14 1.30
N LEU A 161 12.93 -1.21 0.60
CA LEU A 161 13.89 -2.19 0.10
C LEU A 161 14.87 -1.56 -0.91
N GLN A 162 14.38 -0.78 -1.87
CA GLN A 162 15.22 -0.10 -2.86
C GLN A 162 16.16 0.92 -2.20
N ASP A 163 15.64 1.78 -1.33
CA ASP A 163 16.41 2.82 -0.65
C ASP A 163 17.49 2.23 0.29
N ARG A 164 17.30 0.98 0.74
CA ARG A 164 18.26 0.25 1.57
C ARG A 164 19.11 -0.76 0.82
N GLY A 165 18.94 -0.91 -0.50
CA GLY A 165 19.64 -1.93 -1.30
C GLY A 165 19.33 -3.36 -0.87
N LEU A 166 18.13 -3.62 -0.36
CA LEU A 166 17.66 -4.92 0.11
C LEU A 166 16.76 -5.64 -0.90
N ASP A 167 16.35 -4.98 -1.98
CA ASP A 167 15.42 -5.48 -3.01
C ASP A 167 15.91 -6.77 -3.68
N ALA A 168 17.22 -6.89 -3.92
CA ALA A 168 17.83 -8.08 -4.48
C ALA A 168 18.11 -9.19 -3.45
N THR A 169 17.95 -8.94 -2.14
CA THR A 169 18.26 -9.93 -1.09
C THR A 169 17.16 -10.99 -0.96
N PRO A 170 17.47 -12.20 -0.44
CA PRO A 170 16.44 -13.22 -0.19
C PRO A 170 15.32 -12.74 0.74
N VAL A 171 15.65 -11.96 1.77
CA VAL A 171 14.67 -11.37 2.70
C VAL A 171 13.79 -10.36 1.95
N GLY A 172 14.39 -9.47 1.15
CA GLY A 172 13.65 -8.49 0.36
C GLY A 172 12.68 -9.14 -0.62
N ARG A 173 13.15 -10.09 -1.44
CA ARG A 173 12.30 -10.81 -2.40
C ARG A 173 11.17 -11.58 -1.74
N LEU A 174 11.45 -12.31 -0.65
CA LEU A 174 10.44 -13.06 0.10
C LEU A 174 9.39 -12.09 0.68
N SER A 175 9.84 -11.01 1.31
CA SER A 175 8.98 -10.01 1.93
C SER A 175 8.06 -9.36 0.89
N LEU A 176 8.62 -8.87 -0.23
CA LEU A 176 7.85 -8.22 -1.29
C LEU A 176 6.77 -9.15 -1.86
N THR A 177 7.14 -10.41 -2.11
CA THR A 177 6.20 -11.39 -2.65
C THR A 177 5.08 -11.73 -1.67
N ALA A 178 5.43 -11.98 -0.41
CA ALA A 178 4.46 -12.30 0.62
C ALA A 178 3.51 -11.13 0.89
N ALA A 179 4.03 -9.90 0.94
CA ALA A 179 3.23 -8.69 1.06
C ALA A 179 2.26 -8.54 -0.11
N SER A 180 2.69 -8.79 -1.36
CA SER A 180 1.78 -8.67 -2.51
C SER A 180 0.66 -9.71 -2.52
N ILE A 181 0.93 -10.93 -2.06
CA ILE A 181 -0.12 -11.95 -1.85
C ILE A 181 -1.09 -11.49 -0.74
N GLY A 182 -0.54 -10.97 0.36
CA GLY A 182 -1.31 -10.42 1.48
C GLY A 182 -2.20 -9.25 1.08
N ASP A 183 -1.70 -8.31 0.27
CA ASP A 183 -2.48 -7.19 -0.26
C ASP A 183 -3.66 -7.67 -1.10
N GLY A 184 -3.43 -8.63 -2.00
CA GLY A 184 -4.52 -9.27 -2.77
C GLY A 184 -5.60 -9.88 -1.86
N ALA A 185 -5.19 -10.59 -0.82
CA ALA A 185 -6.13 -11.17 0.15
C ALA A 185 -6.87 -10.10 0.98
N CYS A 186 -6.20 -9.01 1.37
CA CYS A 186 -6.83 -7.89 2.07
C CYS A 186 -7.92 -7.23 1.22
N TRP A 187 -7.72 -7.12 -0.10
CA TRP A 187 -8.77 -6.62 -0.98
C TRP A 187 -9.99 -7.54 -1.01
N CYS A 188 -9.80 -8.86 -1.02
CA CYS A 188 -10.91 -9.81 -0.89
C CYS A 188 -11.64 -9.66 0.47
N LEU A 189 -10.89 -9.44 1.57
CA LEU A 189 -11.48 -9.18 2.88
C LEU A 189 -12.27 -7.87 2.93
N LEU A 190 -11.76 -6.80 2.30
CA LEU A 190 -12.49 -5.54 2.19
C LEU A 190 -13.78 -5.71 1.39
N ALA A 191 -13.73 -6.40 0.25
CA ALA A 191 -14.94 -6.70 -0.54
C ALA A 191 -15.97 -7.48 0.29
N LEU A 192 -15.51 -8.46 1.08
CA LEU A 192 -16.36 -9.21 2.00
C LEU A 192 -16.97 -8.31 3.09
N ALA A 193 -16.19 -7.40 3.69
CA ALA A 193 -16.69 -6.44 4.69
C ALA A 193 -17.73 -5.48 4.09
N LEU A 194 -17.54 -5.04 2.85
CA LEU A 194 -18.47 -4.19 2.12
C LEU A 194 -19.78 -4.92 1.76
N TRP A 195 -19.69 -6.21 1.40
CA TRP A 195 -20.88 -7.05 1.22
C TRP A 195 -21.62 -7.27 2.55
N LEU A 196 -20.90 -7.61 3.63
CA LEU A 196 -21.48 -7.80 4.97
C LEU A 196 -22.12 -6.53 5.54
N SER A 197 -21.71 -5.34 5.06
CA SER A 197 -22.34 -4.07 5.42
C SER A 197 -23.55 -3.70 4.53
N GLY A 198 -23.90 -4.55 3.56
CA GLY A 198 -25.03 -4.33 2.65
C GLY A 198 -24.73 -3.34 1.52
N ARG A 199 -23.47 -2.99 1.28
CA ARG A 199 -23.08 -2.04 0.22
C ARG A 199 -22.91 -2.69 -1.16
N ILE A 200 -22.73 -4.01 -1.18
CA ILE A 200 -22.50 -4.80 -2.39
C ILE A 200 -23.50 -5.96 -2.41
N GLU A 201 -24.07 -6.25 -3.57
CA GLU A 201 -24.91 -7.44 -3.77
C GLU A 201 -24.05 -8.71 -3.89
N LEU A 202 -24.57 -9.86 -3.43
CA LEU A 202 -23.83 -11.12 -3.47
C LEU A 202 -23.35 -11.49 -4.89
N GLY A 203 -24.19 -11.28 -5.91
CA GLY A 203 -23.84 -11.56 -7.30
C GLY A 203 -22.62 -10.76 -7.78
N ASN A 204 -22.55 -9.48 -7.43
CA ASN A 204 -21.44 -8.61 -7.79
C ASN A 204 -20.16 -8.94 -7.02
N LEU A 205 -20.28 -9.31 -5.73
CA LEU A 205 -19.14 -9.82 -4.96
C LEU A 205 -18.57 -11.08 -5.62
N LEU A 206 -19.41 -12.06 -5.93
CA LEU A 206 -18.98 -13.32 -6.55
C LEU A 206 -18.34 -13.06 -7.92
N LEU A 207 -18.93 -12.19 -8.74
CA LEU A 207 -18.36 -11.79 -10.02
C LEU A 207 -16.98 -11.13 -9.86
N GLY A 208 -16.81 -10.23 -8.88
CA GLY A 208 -15.54 -9.60 -8.56
C GLY A 208 -14.47 -10.61 -8.14
N LEU A 209 -14.82 -11.53 -7.23
CA LEU A 209 -13.92 -12.58 -6.77
C LEU A 209 -13.54 -13.54 -7.91
N LEU A 210 -14.48 -13.89 -8.78
CA LEU A 210 -14.24 -14.70 -9.98
C LEU A 210 -13.34 -13.96 -10.98
N ALA A 211 -13.52 -12.65 -11.16
CA ALA A 211 -12.68 -11.85 -12.03
C ALA A 211 -11.22 -11.80 -11.53
N VAL A 212 -11.03 -11.55 -10.22
CA VAL A 212 -9.69 -11.56 -9.59
C VAL A 212 -9.06 -12.94 -9.66
N GLY A 213 -9.80 -13.99 -9.28
CA GLY A 213 -9.33 -15.37 -9.30
C GLY A 213 -8.99 -15.87 -10.72
N GLY A 214 -9.85 -15.56 -11.69
CA GLY A 214 -9.65 -15.87 -13.10
C GLY A 214 -8.44 -15.13 -13.68
N ALA A 215 -8.27 -13.84 -13.37
CA ALA A 215 -7.11 -13.07 -13.79
C ALA A 215 -5.81 -13.60 -13.18
N ALA A 216 -5.81 -13.95 -11.90
CA ALA A 216 -4.66 -14.56 -11.22
C ALA A 216 -4.32 -15.94 -11.81
N PHE A 217 -5.33 -16.77 -12.10
CA PHE A 217 -5.14 -18.06 -12.78
C PHE A 217 -4.54 -17.88 -14.17
N ALA A 218 -5.08 -16.96 -14.97
CA ALA A 218 -4.56 -16.63 -16.29
C ALA A 218 -3.10 -16.13 -16.23
N ALA A 219 -2.78 -15.26 -15.27
CA ALA A 219 -1.42 -14.79 -15.03
C ALA A 219 -0.46 -15.94 -14.71
N ARG A 220 -0.84 -16.83 -13.80
CA ARG A 220 -0.05 -18.02 -13.44
C ARG A 220 0.15 -18.96 -14.62
N HIS A 221 -0.90 -19.23 -15.39
CA HIS A 221 -0.83 -20.10 -16.57
C HIS A 221 0.10 -19.51 -17.65
N ARG A 222 0.01 -18.20 -17.91
CA ARG A 222 0.96 -17.50 -18.80
C ARG A 222 2.40 -17.60 -18.30
N ALA A 223 2.64 -17.33 -17.02
CA ALA A 223 3.97 -17.43 -16.42
C ALA A 223 4.57 -18.85 -16.54
N ALA A 224 3.75 -19.90 -16.37
CA ALA A 224 4.17 -21.28 -16.55
C ALA A 224 4.53 -21.57 -18.03
N ARG A 225 3.70 -21.12 -18.97
CA ARG A 225 3.95 -21.29 -20.42
C ARG A 225 5.25 -20.60 -20.86
N ASP A 226 5.49 -19.37 -20.41
CA ASP A 226 6.68 -18.61 -20.78
C ASP A 226 7.96 -19.24 -20.22
N ARG A 227 7.91 -19.85 -19.01
CA ARG A 227 9.01 -20.65 -18.47
C ARG A 227 9.32 -21.87 -19.35
N THR A 228 8.30 -22.65 -19.72
CA THR A 228 8.46 -23.86 -20.55
C THR A 228 8.99 -23.56 -21.95
N VAL A 229 8.55 -22.46 -22.57
CA VAL A 229 9.00 -22.06 -23.91
C VAL A 229 10.45 -21.55 -23.87
N ARG A 230 10.83 -20.77 -22.85
CA ARG A 230 12.18 -20.23 -22.69
C ARG A 230 13.22 -21.33 -22.40
N ASP A 231 12.86 -22.35 -21.63
CA ASP A 231 13.73 -23.50 -21.34
C ASP A 231 13.97 -24.37 -22.59
N ARG A 232 13.07 -24.30 -23.58
CA ARG A 232 13.14 -25.09 -24.82
C ARG A 232 13.69 -24.33 -26.02
N THR A 233 13.81 -23.00 -25.98
CA THR A 233 14.27 -22.19 -27.12
C THR A 233 15.11 -20.99 -26.69
N VAL A 234 16.38 -20.93 -27.12
CA VAL A 234 17.23 -19.72 -27.09
C VAL A 234 16.81 -18.77 -28.23
N ARG A 235 15.55 -18.35 -28.25
CA ARG A 235 15.08 -17.39 -29.26
C ARG A 235 14.41 -16.19 -28.60
N GLU A 236 14.73 -15.02 -29.14
CA GLU A 236 14.28 -13.70 -28.67
C GLU A 236 12.79 -13.68 -28.28
N PRO A 237 12.44 -12.93 -27.21
CA PRO A 237 11.09 -12.89 -26.67
C PRO A 237 10.14 -12.15 -27.63
N ARG A 238 9.58 -12.86 -28.61
CA ARG A 238 8.61 -12.31 -29.58
C ARG A 238 7.27 -11.90 -28.95
N ARG A 239 6.98 -12.32 -27.71
CA ARG A 239 5.68 -12.13 -27.04
C ARG A 239 5.64 -11.02 -25.98
N SER A 240 6.76 -10.43 -25.57
CA SER A 240 6.75 -9.22 -24.72
C SER A 240 6.27 -7.97 -25.48
N ARG A 241 5.91 -8.10 -26.76
CA ARG A 241 5.46 -7.02 -27.64
C ARG A 241 4.14 -6.39 -27.23
N VAL A 242 3.15 -7.15 -26.74
CA VAL A 242 1.79 -6.60 -26.52
C VAL A 242 1.77 -5.54 -25.42
N ALA A 243 2.44 -5.74 -24.28
CA ALA A 243 2.57 -4.70 -23.25
C ALA A 243 3.54 -3.56 -23.66
N ARG A 244 4.42 -3.82 -24.63
CA ARG A 244 5.38 -2.85 -25.19
C ARG A 244 4.75 -1.98 -26.28
N GLU A 245 3.63 -2.40 -26.87
CA GLU A 245 2.89 -1.70 -27.94
C GLU A 245 1.83 -0.72 -27.39
N TRP A 246 1.34 -0.92 -26.17
CA TRP A 246 0.37 -0.01 -25.56
C TRP A 246 1.10 1.18 -24.94
N GLY A 247 0.97 2.34 -25.58
CA GLY A 247 1.39 3.61 -25.00
C GLY A 247 0.62 3.94 -23.71
N VAL A 248 1.06 4.98 -23.01
CA VAL A 248 0.44 5.43 -21.74
C VAL A 248 -1.06 5.71 -21.90
N VAL A 249 -1.45 6.34 -23.01
CA VAL A 249 -2.83 6.77 -23.27
C VAL A 249 -3.83 5.61 -23.39
N PRO A 250 -3.67 4.63 -24.31
CA PRO A 250 -4.62 3.51 -24.40
C PRO A 250 -4.65 2.67 -23.13
N LEU A 251 -3.53 2.54 -22.43
CA LEU A 251 -3.47 1.81 -21.17
C LEU A 251 -4.22 2.55 -20.05
N LEU A 252 -4.06 3.87 -19.95
CA LEU A 252 -4.84 4.69 -19.04
C LEU A 252 -6.34 4.60 -19.34
N GLY A 253 -6.72 4.64 -20.62
CA GLY A 253 -8.12 4.43 -21.05
C GLY A 253 -8.67 3.07 -20.62
N ALA A 254 -7.88 2.00 -20.77
CA ALA A 254 -8.26 0.67 -20.32
C ALA A 254 -8.39 0.59 -18.79
N ILE A 255 -7.49 1.24 -18.03
CA ILE A 255 -7.58 1.34 -16.56
C ILE A 255 -8.86 2.07 -16.16
N CYS A 256 -9.17 3.20 -16.79
CA CYS A 256 -10.40 3.94 -16.53
C CYS A 256 -11.64 3.07 -16.80
N LEU A 257 -11.67 2.35 -17.92
CA LEU A 257 -12.79 1.47 -18.26
C LEU A 257 -12.94 0.33 -17.24
N ALA A 258 -11.85 -0.34 -16.89
CA ALA A 258 -11.87 -1.41 -15.90
C ALA A 258 -12.32 -0.90 -14.51
N ALA A 259 -11.83 0.27 -14.09
CA ALA A 259 -12.23 0.93 -12.86
C ALA A 259 -13.72 1.33 -12.87
N ALA A 260 -14.23 1.82 -14.00
CA ALA A 260 -15.63 2.17 -14.17
C ALA A 260 -16.54 0.92 -14.10
N VAL A 261 -16.17 -0.18 -14.77
CA VAL A 261 -16.90 -1.46 -14.67
C VAL A 261 -16.93 -1.94 -13.22
N SER A 262 -15.79 -1.90 -12.53
CA SER A 262 -15.72 -2.25 -11.12
C SER A 262 -16.65 -1.42 -10.25
N SER A 263 -16.63 -0.08 -10.44
CA SER A 263 -17.52 0.84 -9.73
C SER A 263 -18.99 0.61 -10.03
N ALA A 264 -19.35 0.27 -11.27
CA ALA A 264 -20.71 -0.03 -11.68
C ALA A 264 -21.25 -1.31 -11.03
N LEU A 265 -20.37 -2.26 -10.71
CA LEU A 265 -20.69 -3.46 -9.92
C LEU A 265 -20.80 -3.18 -8.42
N GLY A 266 -20.63 -1.93 -7.97
CA GLY A 266 -20.58 -1.57 -6.55
C GLY A 266 -19.27 -1.94 -5.86
N LEU A 267 -18.27 -2.45 -6.61
CA LEU A 267 -16.92 -2.68 -6.10
C LEU A 267 -16.11 -1.39 -6.15
N HIS A 268 -15.05 -1.29 -5.37
CA HIS A 268 -14.16 -0.13 -5.42
C HIS A 268 -13.43 -0.03 -6.78
N ALA A 269 -13.13 1.17 -7.27
CA ALA A 269 -12.45 1.39 -8.55
C ALA A 269 -11.09 0.66 -8.67
N LEU A 270 -10.42 0.46 -7.53
CA LEU A 270 -9.13 -0.25 -7.45
C LEU A 270 -9.20 -1.69 -7.97
N PHE A 271 -10.32 -2.41 -7.81
CA PHE A 271 -10.42 -3.81 -8.25
C PHE A 271 -10.29 -3.92 -9.77
N GLY A 272 -10.88 -2.97 -10.51
CA GLY A 272 -10.73 -2.90 -11.96
C GLY A 272 -9.28 -2.72 -12.40
N GLY A 273 -8.56 -1.80 -11.75
CA GLY A 273 -7.12 -1.61 -11.97
C GLY A 273 -6.32 -2.89 -11.70
N LEU A 274 -6.55 -3.52 -10.54
CA LEU A 274 -5.86 -4.74 -10.12
C LEU A 274 -6.08 -5.90 -11.10
N VAL A 275 -7.34 -6.17 -11.49
CA VAL A 275 -7.68 -7.23 -12.46
C VAL A 275 -7.00 -6.97 -13.80
N LEU A 276 -7.06 -5.73 -14.30
CA LEU A 276 -6.42 -5.37 -15.55
C LEU A 276 -4.89 -5.55 -15.48
N GLY A 277 -4.25 -5.15 -14.37
CA GLY A 277 -2.82 -5.35 -14.14
C GLY A 277 -2.44 -6.84 -14.12
N LEU A 278 -3.26 -7.68 -13.48
CA LEU A 278 -3.06 -9.13 -13.51
C LEU A 278 -3.17 -9.71 -14.92
N LEU A 279 -4.04 -9.15 -15.77
CA LEU A 279 -4.23 -9.60 -17.15
C LEU A 279 -3.17 -9.06 -18.12
N LEU A 280 -2.68 -7.84 -17.91
CA LEU A 280 -1.70 -7.14 -18.76
C LEU A 280 -0.40 -6.88 -17.97
N PRO A 281 0.47 -7.89 -17.78
CA PRO A 281 1.71 -7.73 -17.03
C PRO A 281 2.61 -6.67 -17.67
N ALA A 282 3.21 -5.82 -16.83
CA ALA A 282 4.17 -4.83 -17.27
C ALA A 282 5.40 -5.51 -17.90
N ALA A 283 5.95 -4.90 -18.96
CA ALA A 283 7.13 -5.38 -19.65
C ALA A 283 8.33 -5.54 -18.70
N ASP A 284 9.24 -6.46 -19.06
CA ASP A 284 10.44 -6.73 -18.28
C ASP A 284 11.42 -5.54 -18.30
N PRO A 285 11.90 -5.06 -17.14
CA PRO A 285 12.94 -4.03 -17.08
C PRO A 285 14.23 -4.44 -17.80
N GLY A 286 14.53 -5.75 -17.85
CA GLY A 286 15.70 -6.29 -18.56
C GLY A 286 15.50 -6.47 -20.07
N ALA A 287 14.28 -6.23 -20.59
CA ALA A 287 13.99 -6.20 -22.02
C ALA A 287 13.95 -4.75 -22.56
N ASP A 288 14.11 -3.76 -21.69
CA ASP A 288 14.22 -2.37 -22.09
C ASP A 288 15.57 -2.14 -22.78
N ARG A 289 15.50 -1.74 -24.04
CA ARG A 289 16.62 -1.04 -24.67
C ARG A 289 16.83 0.27 -23.91
N PRO A 290 18.07 0.67 -23.60
CA PRO A 290 18.32 1.99 -23.03
C PRO A 290 17.74 3.06 -23.97
N GLY A 291 16.74 3.80 -23.50
CA GLY A 291 16.21 5.00 -24.19
C GLY A 291 14.69 5.06 -24.48
N ALA A 292 13.90 4.02 -24.24
CA ALA A 292 12.43 4.09 -24.44
C ALA A 292 11.69 3.90 -23.11
N PRO A 293 11.16 4.96 -22.47
CA PRO A 293 10.29 4.79 -21.31
C PRO A 293 9.01 4.08 -21.77
N GLY A 294 8.87 2.80 -21.44
CA GLY A 294 7.66 2.04 -21.75
C GLY A 294 6.42 2.66 -21.09
N GLY A 295 5.22 2.30 -21.59
CA GLY A 295 3.94 2.84 -21.07
C GLY A 295 3.79 2.73 -19.54
N ALA A 296 4.39 1.72 -18.91
CA ALA A 296 4.42 1.55 -17.46
C ALA A 296 5.18 2.68 -16.72
N ALA A 297 6.28 3.19 -17.28
CA ALA A 297 7.02 4.30 -16.68
C ALA A 297 6.19 5.60 -16.69
N GLY A 298 5.42 5.82 -17.75
CA GLY A 298 4.51 6.96 -17.84
C GLY A 298 3.32 6.86 -16.87
N LEU A 299 2.77 5.66 -16.66
CA LEU A 299 1.72 5.45 -15.65
C LEU A 299 2.20 5.75 -14.22
N GLY A 300 3.44 5.40 -13.88
CA GLY A 300 4.01 5.73 -12.57
C GLY A 300 4.08 7.25 -12.33
N VAL A 301 4.36 8.03 -13.38
CA VAL A 301 4.30 9.50 -13.30
C VAL A 301 2.86 9.99 -13.08
N VAL A 302 1.88 9.40 -13.77
CA VAL A 302 0.46 9.73 -13.60
C VAL A 302 0.01 9.41 -12.17
N ALA A 303 0.29 8.22 -11.66
CA ALA A 303 -0.02 7.84 -10.28
C ALA A 303 0.65 8.79 -9.28
N ALA A 304 1.94 9.06 -9.44
CA ALA A 304 2.68 9.98 -8.56
C ALA A 304 2.20 11.44 -8.61
N ALA A 305 1.47 11.84 -9.65
CA ALA A 305 0.82 13.15 -9.74
C ALA A 305 -0.58 13.15 -9.13
N LEU A 306 -1.31 12.02 -9.18
CA LEU A 306 -2.70 11.95 -8.71
C LEU A 306 -2.85 11.46 -7.26
N LEU A 307 -1.92 10.66 -6.75
CA LEU A 307 -1.95 10.15 -5.37
C LEU A 307 -1.97 11.25 -4.29
N PRO A 308 -1.27 12.39 -4.44
CA PRO A 308 -1.42 13.50 -3.50
C PRO A 308 -2.86 14.01 -3.33
N CYS A 309 -3.71 13.91 -4.37
CA CYS A 309 -5.13 14.24 -4.26
C CYS A 309 -5.89 13.23 -3.38
N PHE A 310 -5.51 11.95 -3.41
CA PHE A 310 -6.06 10.92 -2.52
C PHE A 310 -5.72 11.21 -1.06
N PHE A 311 -4.47 11.60 -0.78
CA PHE A 311 -4.06 11.97 0.57
C PHE A 311 -4.71 13.26 1.05
N LEU A 312 -4.96 14.24 0.16
CA LEU A 312 -5.79 15.39 0.49
C LEU A 312 -7.20 14.94 0.90
N GLY A 313 -7.88 14.16 0.06
CA GLY A 313 -9.25 13.70 0.32
C GLY A 313 -9.37 12.93 1.63
N THR A 314 -8.40 12.04 1.90
CA THR A 314 -8.27 11.34 3.19
C THR A 314 -8.05 12.33 4.32
N GLY A 315 -7.13 13.28 4.17
CA GLY A 315 -6.81 14.29 5.18
C GLY A 315 -7.97 15.23 5.52
N GLN A 316 -8.88 15.49 4.57
CA GLN A 316 -10.11 16.26 4.85
C GLN A 316 -11.05 15.55 5.84
N GLN A 317 -10.96 14.22 5.93
CA GLN A 317 -11.76 13.41 6.86
C GLN A 317 -11.14 13.35 8.27
N VAL A 318 -9.90 13.84 8.43
CA VAL A 318 -9.12 13.73 9.66
C VAL A 318 -9.13 15.04 10.45
N ASP A 319 -9.59 14.98 11.69
CA ASP A 319 -9.58 16.08 12.64
C ASP A 319 -8.90 15.71 13.97
N LEU A 320 -7.57 15.64 13.96
CA LEU A 320 -6.82 15.09 15.11
C LEU A 320 -6.98 15.90 16.40
N GLY A 321 -7.25 17.21 16.36
CA GLY A 321 -7.36 17.93 17.64
C GLY A 321 -8.64 17.63 18.41
N THR A 322 -9.72 17.21 17.74
CA THR A 322 -10.92 16.76 18.45
C THR A 322 -10.72 15.33 18.95
N SER A 323 -10.16 14.44 18.13
CA SER A 323 -9.95 13.05 18.56
C SER A 323 -8.88 12.89 19.64
N VAL A 324 -7.75 13.59 19.56
CA VAL A 324 -6.66 13.46 20.55
C VAL A 324 -7.08 13.95 21.94
N THR A 325 -8.04 14.88 22.01
CA THR A 325 -8.60 15.37 23.28
C THR A 325 -9.74 14.49 23.82
N ALA A 326 -10.25 13.54 23.02
CA ALA A 326 -11.31 12.65 23.43
C ALA A 326 -10.83 11.67 24.53
N PRO A 327 -11.63 11.44 25.60
CA PRO A 327 -11.28 10.52 26.67
C PRO A 327 -10.97 9.11 26.14
N GLY A 328 -9.79 8.60 26.49
CA GLY A 328 -9.35 7.25 26.13
C GLY A 328 -8.77 7.09 24.73
N PHE A 329 -8.75 8.13 23.87
CA PHE A 329 -8.22 8.01 22.50
C PHE A 329 -6.73 7.62 22.48
N VAL A 330 -5.91 8.29 23.30
CA VAL A 330 -4.47 7.97 23.38
C VAL A 330 -4.25 6.55 23.89
N GLY A 331 -5.02 6.10 24.89
CA GLY A 331 -4.98 4.72 25.36
C GLY A 331 -5.35 3.71 24.27
N ARG A 332 -6.41 4.00 23.50
CA ARG A 332 -6.80 3.24 22.30
C ARG A 332 -5.69 3.16 21.28
N LEU A 333 -5.12 4.30 20.91
CA LEU A 333 -4.03 4.38 19.96
C LEU A 333 -2.83 3.54 20.40
N LEU A 334 -2.43 3.61 21.66
CA LEU A 334 -1.31 2.84 22.20
C LEU A 334 -1.56 1.33 22.17
N VAL A 335 -2.76 0.89 22.56
CA VAL A 335 -3.14 -0.53 22.52
C VAL A 335 -3.18 -1.05 21.09
N VAL A 336 -3.85 -0.32 20.18
CA VAL A 336 -3.93 -0.67 18.76
C VAL A 336 -2.54 -0.73 18.15
N LEU A 337 -1.72 0.30 18.35
CA LEU A 337 -0.34 0.37 17.85
C LEU A 337 0.49 -0.82 18.35
N LEU A 338 0.43 -1.12 19.66
CA LEU A 338 1.17 -2.20 20.27
C LEU A 338 0.74 -3.56 19.73
N VAL A 339 -0.56 -3.86 19.73
CA VAL A 339 -1.09 -5.16 19.28
C VAL A 339 -0.88 -5.34 17.79
N MET A 340 -1.15 -4.32 16.97
CA MET A 340 -0.94 -4.36 15.52
C MET A 340 0.55 -4.58 15.18
N THR A 341 1.45 -3.85 15.84
CA THR A 341 2.90 -3.97 15.62
C THR A 341 3.46 -5.30 16.14
N ALA A 342 3.12 -5.68 17.37
CA ALA A 342 3.68 -6.87 18.00
C ALA A 342 3.22 -8.13 17.27
N SER A 343 1.92 -8.26 16.98
CA SER A 343 1.37 -9.44 16.29
C SER A 343 2.06 -9.65 14.93
N LYS A 344 2.21 -8.60 14.13
CA LYS A 344 2.84 -8.62 12.81
C LYS A 344 4.35 -8.87 12.87
N LEU A 345 5.07 -8.12 13.70
CA LEU A 345 6.53 -8.22 13.79
C LEU A 345 6.95 -9.59 14.33
N LEU A 346 6.31 -10.07 15.40
CA LEU A 346 6.66 -11.34 16.04
C LEU A 346 6.39 -12.52 15.10
N VAL A 347 5.19 -12.60 14.49
CA VAL A 347 4.87 -13.73 13.61
C VAL A 347 5.78 -13.78 12.39
N CYS A 348 6.11 -12.63 11.80
CA CYS A 348 6.97 -12.56 10.62
C CYS A 348 8.43 -12.86 10.97
N ALA A 349 8.91 -12.44 12.14
CA ALA A 349 10.24 -12.80 12.63
C ALA A 349 10.35 -14.30 12.94
N LEU A 350 9.34 -14.88 13.59
CA LEU A 350 9.29 -16.33 13.85
C LEU A 350 9.23 -17.13 12.54
N ALA A 351 8.41 -16.70 11.58
CA ALA A 351 8.39 -17.26 10.24
C ALA A 351 9.78 -17.17 9.60
N GLY A 352 10.44 -16.01 9.66
CA GLY A 352 11.80 -15.83 9.14
C GLY A 352 12.81 -16.83 9.72
N ARG A 353 12.70 -17.15 11.02
CA ARG A 353 13.52 -18.21 11.64
C ARG A 353 13.21 -19.59 11.07
N TRP A 354 11.93 -19.90 10.84
CA TRP A 354 11.52 -21.14 10.18
C TRP A 354 12.07 -21.25 8.75
N TYR A 355 12.10 -20.15 8.00
CA TYR A 355 12.75 -20.05 6.67
C TYR A 355 14.28 -20.16 6.72
N GLY A 356 14.90 -20.28 7.90
CA GLY A 356 16.34 -20.48 8.09
C GLY A 356 17.14 -19.18 8.21
N PHE A 357 16.51 -18.01 8.20
CA PHE A 357 17.22 -16.75 8.37
C PHE A 357 17.82 -16.61 9.77
N GLY A 358 19.01 -16.02 9.85
CA GLY A 358 19.60 -15.64 11.14
C GLY A 358 18.69 -14.68 11.91
N ARG A 359 18.90 -14.56 13.24
CA ARG A 359 18.05 -13.73 14.12
C ARG A 359 17.84 -12.30 13.58
N ARG A 360 18.88 -11.69 13.02
CA ARG A 360 18.82 -10.31 12.49
C ARG A 360 17.99 -10.20 11.22
N ASP A 361 18.19 -11.10 10.27
CA ASP A 361 17.43 -11.12 9.01
C ASP A 361 15.96 -11.51 9.25
N ALA A 362 15.70 -12.35 10.24
CA ALA A 362 14.35 -12.65 10.70
C ALA A 362 13.67 -11.40 11.32
N LEU A 363 14.37 -10.64 12.17
CA LEU A 363 13.86 -9.37 12.70
C LEU A 363 13.66 -8.33 11.59
N ARG A 364 14.58 -8.23 10.61
CA ARG A 364 14.42 -7.38 9.42
C ARG A 364 13.15 -7.73 8.67
N LEU A 365 12.89 -9.02 8.44
CA LEU A 365 11.65 -9.49 7.82
C LEU A 365 10.42 -9.02 8.62
N GLY A 366 10.45 -9.13 9.95
CA GLY A 366 9.40 -8.63 10.83
C GLY A 366 9.13 -7.13 10.67
N VAL A 367 10.18 -6.30 10.68
CA VAL A 367 10.07 -4.85 10.50
C VAL A 367 9.55 -4.49 9.10
N LEU A 368 10.05 -5.16 8.06
CA LEU A 368 9.64 -4.97 6.68
C LEU A 368 8.16 -5.34 6.48
N MET A 369 7.69 -6.44 7.07
CA MET A 369 6.28 -6.86 6.95
C MET A 369 5.31 -5.99 7.75
N ASN A 370 5.82 -5.19 8.69
CA ASN A 370 5.01 -4.31 9.51
C ASN A 370 4.76 -2.93 8.87
N THR A 371 5.30 -2.66 7.68
CA THR A 371 5.10 -1.37 7.02
C THR A 371 3.66 -1.21 6.52
N LYS A 372 2.99 -0.15 6.98
CA LYS A 372 1.68 0.29 6.47
C LYS A 372 1.87 1.43 5.47
N GLY A 373 0.82 1.80 4.75
CA GLY A 373 0.93 2.79 3.68
C GLY A 373 -0.36 2.98 2.89
N LEU A 374 -0.25 3.32 1.61
CA LEU A 374 -1.39 3.67 0.76
C LEU A 374 -2.51 2.61 0.78
N THR A 375 -2.18 1.32 0.66
CA THR A 375 -3.16 0.21 0.71
C THR A 375 -4.02 0.27 1.98
N GLU A 376 -3.39 0.43 3.14
CA GLU A 376 -4.09 0.57 4.44
C GLU A 376 -5.02 1.78 4.41
N ILE A 377 -4.53 2.93 3.96
CA ILE A 377 -5.29 4.18 4.00
C ILE A 377 -6.52 4.10 3.09
N VAL A 378 -6.39 3.44 1.93
CA VAL A 378 -7.51 3.16 1.04
C VAL A 378 -8.54 2.23 1.71
N VAL A 379 -8.09 1.17 2.39
CA VAL A 379 -8.97 0.28 3.17
C VAL A 379 -9.70 1.08 4.26
N LEU A 380 -8.97 1.89 5.04
CA LEU A 380 -9.52 2.72 6.10
C LEU A 380 -10.55 3.72 5.58
N ALA A 381 -10.24 4.43 4.50
CA ALA A 381 -11.15 5.38 3.87
C ALA A 381 -12.40 4.69 3.32
N ALA A 382 -12.27 3.53 2.68
CA ALA A 382 -13.40 2.76 2.17
C ALA A 382 -14.30 2.26 3.30
N GLY A 383 -13.73 1.77 4.41
CA GLY A 383 -14.51 1.36 5.59
C GLY A 383 -15.24 2.51 6.25
N HIS A 384 -14.60 3.68 6.34
CA HIS A 384 -15.23 4.87 6.88
C HIS A 384 -16.37 5.38 6.00
N GLN A 385 -16.15 5.48 4.69
CA GLN A 385 -17.17 5.87 3.71
C GLN A 385 -18.35 4.89 3.67
N ALA A 386 -18.09 3.59 3.80
CA ALA A 386 -19.13 2.58 3.89
C ALA A 386 -19.94 2.66 5.19
N GLY A 387 -19.44 3.40 6.19
CA GLY A 387 -20.04 3.49 7.52
C GLY A 387 -19.81 2.22 8.33
N ILE A 388 -18.73 1.48 8.09
CA ILE A 388 -18.32 0.33 8.91
C ILE A 388 -17.60 0.81 10.17
N ILE A 389 -16.78 1.84 10.03
CA ILE A 389 -16.04 2.48 11.12
C ILE A 389 -16.40 3.95 11.24
N GLY A 390 -16.52 4.43 12.47
CA GLY A 390 -16.67 5.85 12.79
C GLY A 390 -15.37 6.63 12.61
N ARG A 391 -15.48 7.95 12.64
CA ARG A 391 -14.35 8.89 12.46
C ARG A 391 -13.23 8.64 13.46
N GLU A 392 -13.57 8.47 14.74
CA GLU A 392 -12.56 8.32 15.79
C GLU A 392 -11.70 7.06 15.58
N LEU A 393 -12.32 5.92 15.25
CA LEU A 393 -11.58 4.69 14.97
C LEU A 393 -10.77 4.79 13.66
N PHE A 394 -11.31 5.45 12.63
CA PHE A 394 -10.58 5.75 11.40
C PHE A 394 -9.29 6.53 11.69
N GLU A 395 -9.38 7.60 12.48
CA GLU A 395 -8.22 8.41 12.86
C GLU A 395 -7.23 7.63 13.75
N CYS A 396 -7.73 6.82 14.68
CA CYS A 396 -6.91 5.95 15.53
C CYS A 396 -6.09 4.94 14.69
N LEU A 397 -6.73 4.22 13.77
CA LEU A 397 -6.08 3.25 12.89
C LEU A 397 -5.12 3.94 11.90
N LEU A 398 -5.51 5.11 11.37
CA LEU A 398 -4.66 5.90 10.49
C LEU A 398 -3.38 6.35 11.21
N LEU A 399 -3.49 6.89 12.42
CA LEU A 399 -2.33 7.27 13.22
C LEU A 399 -1.46 6.07 13.58
N ALA A 400 -2.07 4.94 13.98
CA ALA A 400 -1.33 3.72 14.25
C ALA A 400 -0.52 3.27 13.02
N ALA A 401 -1.12 3.30 11.83
CA ALA A 401 -0.46 2.96 10.57
C ALA A 401 0.73 3.91 10.27
N LEU A 402 0.53 5.22 10.42
CA LEU A 402 1.58 6.23 10.18
C LEU A 402 2.76 6.06 11.15
N LEU A 403 2.48 5.89 12.45
CA LEU A 403 3.50 5.70 13.49
C LEU A 403 4.27 4.40 13.28
N THR A 404 3.58 3.32 12.91
CA THR A 404 4.20 2.03 12.63
C THR A 404 5.21 2.12 11.47
N THR A 405 4.83 2.79 10.39
CA THR A 405 5.71 2.99 9.24
C THR A 405 6.87 3.94 9.55
N LEU A 406 6.61 5.02 10.30
CA LEU A 406 7.66 5.93 10.76
C LEU A 406 8.72 5.19 11.59
N ALA A 407 8.31 4.21 12.41
CA ALA A 407 9.20 3.41 13.23
C ALA A 407 10.06 2.41 12.44
N ALA A 408 9.63 2.00 11.23
CA ALA A 408 10.35 1.03 10.41
C ALA A 408 11.75 1.52 10.01
N GLY A 409 11.87 2.80 9.62
CA GLY A 409 13.14 3.40 9.22
C GLY A 409 14.23 3.32 10.31
N PRO A 410 13.97 3.87 11.51
CA PRO A 410 14.85 3.77 12.68
C PRO A 410 15.13 2.33 13.12
N ALA A 411 14.10 1.46 13.15
CA ALA A 411 14.26 0.06 13.55
C ALA A 411 15.25 -0.69 12.64
N LEU A 412 15.13 -0.52 11.33
CA LEU A 412 16.09 -1.09 10.37
C LEU A 412 17.50 -0.50 10.54
N ALA A 413 17.62 0.80 10.77
CA ALA A 413 18.92 1.45 10.97
C ALA A 413 19.64 0.94 12.24
N LEU A 414 18.91 0.65 13.32
CA LEU A 414 19.45 0.04 14.54
C LEU A 414 19.97 -1.38 14.27
N LEU A 415 19.23 -2.19 13.49
CA LEU A 415 19.66 -3.53 13.09
C LEU A 415 20.95 -3.48 12.25
N ASP A 416 21.06 -2.52 11.33
CA ASP A 416 22.26 -2.35 10.49
C ASP A 416 23.48 -1.90 11.30
N ARG A 417 23.30 -1.00 12.28
CA ARG A 417 24.37 -0.58 13.20
C ARG A 417 24.88 -1.76 14.05
N ALA A 418 23.97 -2.55 14.61
CA ALA A 418 24.34 -3.74 15.40
C ALA A 418 25.13 -4.77 14.58
N GLU A 419 24.87 -4.86 13.27
CA GLU A 419 25.64 -5.72 12.37
C GLU A 419 27.08 -5.22 12.15
N ARG A 420 27.25 -3.91 11.92
CA ARG A 420 28.57 -3.29 11.74
C ARG A 420 29.44 -3.44 12.98
N SER A 421 28.88 -3.25 14.17
CA SER A 421 29.60 -3.42 15.44
C SER A 421 30.05 -4.87 15.68
N GLY A 422 29.18 -5.84 15.37
CA GLY A 422 29.52 -7.27 15.50
C GLY A 422 30.58 -7.77 14.52
N ARG A 423 30.69 -7.15 13.33
CA ARG A 423 31.78 -7.44 12.37
C ARG A 423 33.11 -6.81 12.79
N ARG A 424 33.09 -5.63 13.41
CA ARG A 424 34.32 -4.98 13.93
C ARG A 424 34.94 -5.75 15.09
N GLY A 425 34.15 -6.33 15.98
CA GLY A 425 34.64 -7.20 17.07
C GLY A 425 35.12 -8.59 16.64
N ARG A 426 34.95 -8.96 15.36
CA ARG A 426 35.38 -10.25 14.78
C ARG A 426 36.54 -10.13 13.80
N ARG A 427 37.17 -8.95 13.63
CA ARG A 427 38.44 -8.88 12.91
C ARG A 427 39.45 -9.74 13.70
N PRO A 428 40.04 -10.78 13.10
CA PRO A 428 41.03 -11.56 13.79
C PRO A 428 42.23 -10.67 14.05
N GLU A 429 42.70 -10.67 15.29
CA GLU A 429 43.97 -10.12 15.77
C GLU A 429 45.18 -10.91 15.19
N ARG A 430 45.06 -11.39 13.94
CA ARG A 430 46.13 -12.06 13.19
C ARG A 430 46.87 -11.04 12.33
N ALA A 431 47.50 -10.09 13.01
CA ALA A 431 48.58 -9.27 12.45
C ALA A 431 49.63 -8.90 13.51
N ALA A 432 49.71 -9.68 14.59
CA ALA A 432 50.67 -9.45 15.67
C ALA A 432 51.17 -10.78 16.26
N VAL A 433 51.77 -11.64 15.44
CA VAL A 433 52.86 -12.50 15.89
C VAL A 433 53.91 -12.45 14.79
N ARG A 434 55.08 -11.96 15.19
CA ARG A 434 56.31 -11.80 14.42
C ARG A 434 56.89 -13.14 13.98
#